data_AF-A0A1G6K0P5-F1
#
_entry.id   AF-A0A1G6K0P5-F1
#
_cell.length_a   1.000
_cell.length_b   1.000
_cell.length_c   1.000
_cell.angle_alpha   90.00
_cell.angle_beta   90.00
_cell.angle_gamma   90.00
#
_symmetry.space_group_name_H-M   'P 1'
#
loop_
_entity.id
_entity.type
_entity.pdbx_description
1 polymer ?
#
loop_
_entity_poly.entity_id
_entity_poly.type
_entity_poly.pdbx_seq_one_letter_code
_entity_poly.pdbx_strand_id
1 'polypeptide(L)'
;MKKFFISIYFIIIIFGFSYDVYSSDRFINKESKILKILDDLGYKKISMQVIETKTLNEFTQLTNLPYSYYNGALLVIDGKKYIIITPFKYFDNLLDVRKTVNHEILHYYLTEKTDLTSYEQEGVILYLLNDFKNEEGYSEYRKMDYYEIINYIKTRELY
;
A
#
# COMPACT_ATOMS: atom_id res chain seq x y z
N MET A 1 5.28 -17.01 -27.35
CA MET A 1 4.77 -17.38 -26.01
C MET A 1 3.38 -16.78 -25.83
N LYS A 2 2.34 -17.61 -25.68
CA LYS A 2 0.96 -17.14 -25.45
C LYS A 2 0.89 -16.58 -24.02
N LYS A 3 0.73 -15.26 -23.88
CA LYS A 3 0.45 -14.64 -22.57
C LYS A 3 -0.99 -15.00 -22.19
N PHE A 4 -1.14 -15.85 -21.18
CA PHE A 4 -2.44 -16.13 -20.56
C PHE A 4 -2.87 -14.84 -19.83
N PHE A 5 -3.84 -14.13 -20.40
CA PHE A 5 -4.51 -13.01 -19.74
C PHE A 5 -5.57 -13.60 -18.80
N ILE A 6 -5.22 -13.79 -17.54
CA ILE A 6 -6.19 -14.14 -16.51
C ILE A 6 -6.65 -12.83 -15.89
N SER A 7 -7.81 -12.33 -16.35
CA SER A 7 -8.42 -11.17 -15.70
C SER A 7 -8.82 -11.55 -14.27
N ILE A 8 -8.80 -10.58 -13.34
CA ILE A 8 -9.26 -10.77 -11.95
C ILE A 8 -10.64 -11.44 -11.90
N TYR A 9 -11.52 -11.13 -12.84
CA TYR A 9 -12.83 -11.79 -12.96
C TYR A 9 -12.70 -13.31 -13.11
N PHE A 10 -11.70 -13.79 -13.85
CA PHE A 10 -11.38 -15.21 -14.01
C PHE A 10 -10.75 -15.82 -12.76
N ILE A 11 -9.90 -15.10 -12.02
CA ILE A 11 -9.35 -15.58 -10.72
C ILE A 11 -10.48 -15.72 -9.69
N ILE A 12 -11.39 -14.74 -9.62
CA ILE A 12 -12.52 -14.72 -8.69
C ILE A 12 -13.48 -15.88 -8.94
N ILE A 13 -13.80 -16.15 -10.21
CA ILE A 13 -14.78 -17.19 -10.59
C ILE A 13 -14.20 -18.60 -10.41
N ILE A 14 -12.90 -18.80 -10.66
CA ILE A 14 -12.29 -20.14 -10.60
C ILE A 14 -11.97 -20.59 -9.16
N PHE A 15 -11.63 -19.66 -8.27
CA PHE A 15 -11.18 -20.00 -6.90
C PHE A 15 -12.21 -19.76 -5.80
N GLY A 16 -13.39 -19.21 -6.11
CA GLY A 16 -14.47 -19.05 -5.14
C GLY A 16 -14.17 -18.06 -4.01
N PHE A 17 -13.28 -17.10 -4.25
CA PHE A 17 -12.94 -16.08 -3.26
C PHE A 17 -14.12 -15.16 -2.99
N SER A 18 -14.48 -15.04 -1.72
CA SER A 18 -15.41 -14.01 -1.26
C SER A 18 -14.59 -12.81 -0.79
N TYR A 19 -15.02 -11.61 -1.16
CA TYR A 19 -14.34 -10.38 -0.76
C TYR A 19 -15.33 -9.22 -0.72
N ASP A 20 -15.02 -8.21 0.09
CA ASP A 20 -15.71 -6.93 0.07
C ASP A 20 -14.84 -5.88 -0.63
N VAL A 21 -15.47 -5.01 -1.43
CA VAL A 21 -14.77 -3.94 -2.15
C VAL A 21 -15.15 -2.59 -1.59
N TYR A 22 -14.15 -1.78 -1.32
CA TYR A 22 -14.28 -0.40 -0.88
C TYR A 22 -13.46 0.52 -1.79
N SER A 23 -13.81 1.80 -1.79
CA SER A 23 -12.93 2.85 -2.33
C SER A 23 -11.94 3.27 -1.25
N SER A 24 -10.68 3.50 -1.63
CA SER A 24 -9.65 4.08 -0.77
C SER A 24 -10.07 5.43 -0.18
N ASP A 25 -10.94 6.17 -0.87
CA ASP A 25 -11.48 7.45 -0.40
C ASP A 25 -12.23 7.33 0.94
N ARG A 26 -12.77 6.15 1.26
CA ARG A 26 -13.42 5.87 2.55
C ARG A 26 -12.44 5.93 3.73
N PHE A 27 -11.16 5.67 3.47
CA PHE A 27 -10.12 5.58 4.49
C PHE A 27 -9.25 6.85 4.57
N ILE A 28 -9.39 7.74 3.59
CA ILE A 28 -8.66 9.01 3.51
C ILE A 28 -9.60 10.16 3.90
N ASN A 29 -9.45 10.70 5.10
CA ASN A 29 -10.14 11.93 5.50
C ASN A 29 -9.34 13.19 5.11
N LYS A 30 -9.97 14.37 5.17
CA LYS A 30 -9.34 15.66 4.79
C LYS A 30 -8.12 16.02 5.64
N GLU A 31 -8.07 15.54 6.87
CA GLU A 31 -6.97 15.76 7.82
C GLU A 31 -5.90 14.66 7.72
N SER A 32 -6.05 13.73 6.78
CA SER A 32 -5.16 12.58 6.68
C SER A 32 -3.78 13.05 6.25
N LYS A 33 -2.76 12.66 7.02
CA LYS A 33 -1.35 12.95 6.74
C LYS A 33 -0.96 12.59 5.30
N ILE A 34 -1.57 11.54 4.73
CA ILE A 34 -1.33 11.11 3.35
C ILE A 34 -1.62 12.22 2.33
N LEU A 35 -2.67 13.03 2.51
CA LEU A 35 -3.02 14.08 1.55
C LEU A 35 -1.94 15.15 1.49
N LYS A 36 -1.42 15.53 2.66
CA LYS A 36 -0.30 16.48 2.75
C LYS A 36 0.97 15.89 2.11
N ILE A 37 1.28 14.62 2.39
CA ILE A 37 2.45 13.95 1.80
C ILE A 37 2.36 13.95 0.27
N LEU A 38 1.19 13.58 -0.28
CA LEU A 38 0.97 13.58 -1.72
C LEU A 38 1.08 14.99 -2.32
N ASP A 39 0.53 16.00 -1.66
CA ASP A 39 0.65 17.41 -2.09
C ASP A 39 2.11 17.89 -2.08
N ASP A 40 2.86 17.61 -1.01
CA ASP A 40 4.27 17.97 -0.88
C ASP A 40 5.13 17.26 -1.93
N LEU A 41 4.77 16.04 -2.35
CA LEU A 41 5.40 15.30 -3.45
C LEU A 41 4.93 15.74 -4.84
N GLY A 42 3.89 16.59 -4.94
CA GLY A 42 3.29 16.99 -6.22
C GLY A 42 2.45 15.89 -6.88
N TYR A 43 2.02 14.89 -6.10
CA TYR A 43 1.25 13.74 -6.58
C TYR A 43 -0.25 14.02 -6.50
N LYS A 44 -0.93 13.85 -7.63
CA LYS A 44 -2.40 13.92 -7.67
C LYS A 44 -2.98 12.68 -7.01
N LYS A 45 -3.81 12.86 -5.99
CA LYS A 45 -4.59 11.79 -5.35
C LYS A 45 -5.36 10.97 -6.39
N ILE A 46 -5.24 9.65 -6.31
CA ILE A 46 -6.07 8.70 -7.04
C ILE A 46 -6.97 7.90 -6.10
N SER A 47 -8.12 7.47 -6.61
CA SER A 47 -9.01 6.52 -5.92
C SER A 47 -8.64 5.10 -6.34
N MET A 48 -8.40 4.24 -5.37
CA MET A 48 -8.03 2.83 -5.57
C MET A 48 -9.10 1.92 -4.98
N GLN A 49 -9.23 0.73 -5.54
CA GLN A 49 -10.07 -0.30 -4.94
C GLN A 49 -9.32 -0.98 -3.79
N VAL A 50 -9.93 -1.00 -2.62
CA VAL A 50 -9.48 -1.75 -1.44
C VAL A 50 -10.33 -3.02 -1.37
N ILE A 51 -9.67 -4.17 -1.37
CA ILE A 51 -10.29 -5.49 -1.35
C ILE A 51 -10.01 -6.12 0.02
N GLU A 52 -11.04 -6.24 0.83
CA GLU A 52 -10.99 -7.00 2.08
C GLU A 52 -11.23 -8.48 1.78
N THR A 53 -10.25 -9.31 2.12
CA THR A 53 -10.38 -10.79 2.07
C THR A 53 -11.25 -11.29 3.22
N LYS A 54 -11.89 -12.46 3.09
CA LYS A 54 -12.69 -13.03 4.20
C LYS A 54 -11.84 -13.87 5.16
N THR A 55 -10.72 -14.40 4.69
CA THR A 55 -9.78 -15.17 5.51
C THR A 55 -8.31 -14.77 5.27
N LEU A 56 -7.46 -15.03 6.27
CA LEU A 56 -6.01 -14.83 6.16
C LEU A 56 -5.36 -15.74 5.11
N ASN A 57 -5.94 -16.92 4.87
CA ASN A 57 -5.48 -17.82 3.82
C ASN A 57 -5.74 -17.25 2.43
N GLU A 58 -6.92 -16.66 2.20
CA GLU A 58 -7.23 -15.98 0.94
C GLU A 58 -6.29 -14.78 0.71
N PHE A 59 -6.01 -14.00 1.75
CA PHE A 59 -4.99 -12.94 1.69
C PHE A 59 -3.65 -13.50 1.20
N THR A 60 -3.14 -14.54 1.87
CA THR A 60 -1.85 -15.16 1.53
C THR A 60 -1.83 -15.71 0.10
N GLN A 61 -2.92 -16.33 -0.34
CA GLN A 61 -3.04 -16.87 -1.71
C GLN A 61 -3.09 -15.77 -2.78
N LEU A 62 -3.72 -14.64 -2.51
CA LEU A 62 -3.83 -13.52 -3.45
C LEU A 62 -2.54 -12.69 -3.52
N THR A 63 -1.84 -12.51 -2.40
CA THR A 63 -0.68 -11.62 -2.31
C THR A 63 0.66 -12.34 -2.38
N ASN A 64 0.67 -13.67 -2.16
CA ASN A 64 1.87 -14.46 -1.87
C ASN A 64 2.67 -13.96 -0.65
N LEU A 65 2.04 -13.19 0.25
CA LEU A 65 2.66 -12.67 1.46
C LEU A 65 2.12 -13.35 2.72
N PRO A 66 2.98 -13.68 3.69
CA PRO A 66 2.54 -14.27 4.95
C PRO A 66 1.79 -13.23 5.80
N TYR A 67 0.55 -13.53 6.18
CA TYR A 67 -0.27 -12.65 7.02
C TYR A 67 0.33 -12.36 8.41
N SER A 68 1.28 -13.17 8.88
CA SER A 68 1.93 -12.98 10.18
C SER A 68 2.78 -11.71 10.24
N TYR A 69 3.11 -11.13 9.08
CA TYR A 69 3.93 -9.92 8.96
C TYR A 69 3.20 -8.81 8.20
N TYR A 70 2.25 -9.14 7.32
CA TYR A 70 1.59 -8.18 6.43
C TYR A 70 0.08 -8.12 6.65
N ASN A 71 -0.45 -6.91 6.78
CA ASN A 71 -1.89 -6.63 6.86
C ASN A 71 -2.46 -6.01 5.57
N GLY A 72 -1.58 -5.62 4.64
CA GLY A 72 -1.90 -5.01 3.37
C GLY A 72 -0.90 -5.44 2.29
N ALA A 73 -1.31 -5.29 1.03
CA ALA A 73 -0.43 -5.43 -0.11
C ALA A 73 -0.98 -4.67 -1.33
N LEU A 74 -0.10 -4.04 -2.09
CA LEU A 74 -0.40 -3.51 -3.40
C LEU A 74 -0.28 -4.61 -4.47
N LEU A 75 -1.39 -4.93 -5.13
CA LEU A 75 -1.44 -5.91 -6.22
C LEU A 75 -1.71 -5.23 -7.57
N VAL A 76 -0.97 -5.66 -8.59
CA VAL A 76 -1.10 -5.17 -9.98
C VAL A 76 -1.63 -6.28 -10.85
N ILE A 77 -2.85 -6.14 -11.40
CA ILE A 77 -3.43 -7.12 -12.33
C ILE A 77 -3.93 -6.41 -13.57
N ASP A 78 -3.43 -6.83 -14.74
CA ASP A 78 -3.74 -6.24 -16.05
C ASP A 78 -3.60 -4.70 -16.08
N GLY A 79 -2.58 -4.18 -15.39
CA GLY A 79 -2.32 -2.74 -15.28
C GLY A 79 -3.25 -1.99 -14.31
N LYS A 80 -4.25 -2.65 -13.72
CA LYS A 80 -5.06 -2.11 -12.64
C LYS A 80 -4.40 -2.41 -11.29
N LYS A 81 -4.52 -1.46 -10.37
CA LYS A 81 -3.88 -1.50 -9.05
C LYS A 81 -4.94 -1.65 -7.97
N TYR A 82 -4.71 -2.58 -7.06
CA TYR A 82 -5.62 -2.95 -5.99
C TYR A 82 -4.85 -2.95 -4.68
N ILE A 83 -5.51 -2.51 -3.60
CA ILE A 83 -5.00 -2.66 -2.24
C ILE A 83 -5.71 -3.87 -1.66
N ILE A 84 -4.99 -4.95 -1.42
CA ILE A 84 -5.52 -6.15 -0.78
C ILE A 84 -5.23 -6.04 0.70
N ILE A 85 -6.21 -6.30 1.56
CA ILE A 85 -6.02 -6.29 3.01
C ILE A 85 -6.53 -7.58 3.65
N THR A 86 -5.99 -7.89 4.82
CA THR A 86 -6.51 -8.95 5.68
C THR A 86 -7.93 -8.62 6.14
N PRO A 87 -8.72 -9.59 6.64
CA PRO A 87 -10.08 -9.32 7.11
C PRO A 87 -10.08 -8.29 8.26
N PHE A 88 -11.04 -7.36 8.26
CA PHE A 88 -11.11 -6.26 9.24
C PHE A 88 -11.13 -6.71 10.68
N LYS A 89 -11.65 -7.90 10.97
CA LYS A 89 -11.65 -8.49 12.32
C LYS A 89 -10.26 -8.70 12.92
N TYR A 90 -9.19 -8.65 12.11
CA TYR A 90 -7.80 -8.77 12.56
C TYR A 90 -7.12 -7.41 12.79
N PHE A 91 -7.83 -6.31 12.56
CA PHE A 91 -7.38 -4.97 12.95
C PHE A 91 -7.98 -4.61 14.30
N ASP A 92 -7.17 -4.02 15.18
CA ASP A 92 -7.64 -3.59 16.50
C ASP A 92 -8.71 -2.48 16.40
N ASN A 93 -8.62 -1.65 15.36
CA ASN A 93 -9.50 -0.52 15.15
C ASN A 93 -9.42 0.03 13.70
N LEU A 94 -10.32 0.97 13.38
CA LEU A 94 -10.37 1.62 12.06
C LEU A 94 -9.13 2.47 11.76
N LEU A 95 -8.41 2.98 12.77
CA LEU A 95 -7.18 3.75 12.54
C LEU A 95 -6.07 2.86 11.97
N ASP A 96 -5.94 1.62 12.44
CA ASP A 96 -4.96 0.67 11.89
C ASP A 96 -5.29 0.29 10.43
N VAL A 97 -6.58 0.11 10.09
CA VAL A 97 -7.00 -0.08 8.69
C VAL A 97 -6.60 1.11 7.82
N ARG A 98 -6.85 2.34 8.29
CA ARG A 98 -6.47 3.57 7.56
C ARG A 98 -4.97 3.67 7.35
N LYS A 99 -4.18 3.31 8.35
CA LYS A 99 -2.71 3.29 8.25
C LYS A 99 -2.25 2.33 7.16
N THR A 100 -2.74 1.08 7.18
CA THR A 100 -2.42 0.08 6.17
C THR A 100 -2.82 0.54 4.77
N VAL A 101 -4.03 1.09 4.58
CA VAL A 101 -4.44 1.60 3.26
C VAL A 101 -3.55 2.76 2.81
N ASN A 102 -3.21 3.70 3.69
CA ASN A 102 -2.33 4.82 3.35
C ASN A 102 -0.90 4.36 3.02
N HIS A 103 -0.41 3.33 3.71
CA HIS A 103 0.89 2.71 3.45
C HIS A 103 0.95 2.14 2.03
N GLU A 104 -0.05 1.33 1.64
CA GLU A 104 -0.10 0.76 0.28
C GLU A 104 -0.31 1.81 -0.82
N ILE A 105 -1.00 2.92 -0.53
CA ILE A 105 -1.12 4.05 -1.45
C ILE A 105 0.27 4.66 -1.71
N LEU A 106 1.11 4.81 -0.69
CA LEU A 106 2.46 5.34 -0.89
C LEU A 106 3.31 4.36 -1.70
N HIS A 107 3.23 3.05 -1.46
CA HIS A 107 3.90 2.06 -2.31
C HIS A 107 3.50 2.22 -3.78
N TYR A 108 2.22 2.48 -4.05
CA TYR A 108 1.77 2.74 -5.42
C TYR A 108 2.50 3.92 -6.04
N TYR A 109 2.53 5.08 -5.36
CA TYR A 109 3.20 6.25 -5.92
C TYR A 109 4.71 6.05 -6.06
N LEU A 110 5.37 5.53 -5.03
CA LEU A 110 6.83 5.34 -5.07
C LEU A 110 7.23 4.33 -6.15
N THR A 111 6.47 3.26 -6.34
CA THR A 111 6.72 2.29 -7.42
C THR A 111 6.54 2.90 -8.82
N GLU A 112 5.55 3.79 -9.00
CA GLU A 112 5.25 4.35 -10.32
C GLU A 112 6.07 5.61 -10.66
N LYS A 113 6.60 6.30 -9.64
CA LYS A 113 7.20 7.63 -9.79
C LYS A 113 8.67 7.69 -9.46
N THR A 114 9.24 6.67 -8.84
CA THR A 114 10.63 6.71 -8.36
C THR A 114 11.40 5.44 -8.71
N ASP A 115 12.72 5.51 -8.67
CA ASP A 115 13.62 4.36 -8.73
C ASP A 115 14.02 3.84 -7.33
N LEU A 116 13.23 4.15 -6.29
CA LEU A 116 13.46 3.65 -4.94
C LEU A 116 13.29 2.13 -4.89
N THR A 117 14.25 1.45 -4.27
CA THR A 117 14.18 0.01 -3.97
C THR A 117 13.08 -0.28 -2.94
N SER A 118 12.59 -1.52 -2.88
CA SER A 118 11.56 -1.91 -1.90
C SER A 118 11.95 -1.58 -0.46
N TYR A 119 13.22 -1.78 -0.10
CA TYR A 119 13.73 -1.42 1.23
C TYR A 119 13.67 0.10 1.48
N GLU A 120 14.07 0.91 0.50
CA GLU A 120 14.00 2.37 0.62
C GLU A 120 12.54 2.84 0.73
N GLN A 121 11.63 2.24 -0.05
CA GLN A 121 10.20 2.55 0.00
C GLN A 121 9.60 2.31 1.39
N GLU A 122 9.81 1.12 1.96
CA GLU A 122 9.33 0.79 3.31
C GLU A 122 9.85 1.81 4.34
N GLY A 123 11.15 2.10 4.30
CA GLY A 123 11.80 3.04 5.22
C GLY A 123 11.20 4.44 5.18
N VAL A 124 11.02 5.02 4.00
CA VAL A 124 10.43 6.36 3.86
C VAL A 124 8.93 6.36 4.19
N ILE A 125 8.19 5.30 3.88
CA ILE A 125 6.76 5.20 4.18
C ILE A 125 6.53 5.15 5.69
N LEU A 126 7.26 4.29 6.40
CA LEU A 126 7.16 4.16 7.86
C LEU A 126 7.48 5.50 8.54
N TYR A 127 8.47 6.24 8.03
CA TYR A 127 8.77 7.59 8.47
C TYR A 127 7.62 8.56 8.22
N LEU A 128 7.18 8.66 6.96
CA LEU A 128 6.15 9.60 6.54
C LEU A 128 4.83 9.35 7.27
N LEU A 129 4.51 8.11 7.62
CA LEU A 129 3.29 7.77 8.38
C LEU A 129 3.49 7.76 9.90
N ASN A 130 4.71 7.94 10.40
CA ASN A 130 5.07 7.81 11.82
C ASN A 130 4.63 6.46 12.41
N ASP A 131 4.89 5.37 11.68
CA ASP A 131 4.43 4.02 12.02
C ASP A 131 5.57 3.05 12.34
N PHE A 132 6.55 3.53 13.10
CA PHE A 132 7.71 2.74 13.54
C PHE A 132 7.35 1.77 14.66
N LYS A 133 6.42 0.83 14.41
CA LYS A 133 5.97 -0.07 15.46
C LYS A 133 7.03 -1.08 15.91
N ASN A 134 8.07 -1.45 15.12
CA ASN A 134 9.11 -2.39 15.61
C ASN A 134 10.38 -2.60 14.73
N GLU A 135 10.82 -1.68 13.87
CA GLU A 135 11.90 -2.00 12.92
C GLU A 135 13.21 -1.25 13.17
N GLU A 136 14.20 -1.96 13.72
CA GLU A 136 15.60 -1.52 13.84
C GLU A 136 16.27 -1.31 12.46
N GLY A 137 15.72 -1.93 11.40
CA GLY A 137 16.27 -1.91 10.05
C GLY A 137 16.34 -0.52 9.41
N TYR A 138 15.39 0.38 9.69
CA TYR A 138 15.23 1.64 8.97
C TYR A 138 15.82 2.87 9.69
N SER A 139 16.86 2.66 10.50
CA SER A 139 17.43 3.70 11.37
C SER A 139 17.96 4.94 10.62
N GLU A 140 18.34 4.80 9.35
CA GLU A 140 18.84 5.90 8.53
C GLU A 140 17.75 6.92 8.19
N TYR A 141 16.53 6.47 7.86
CA TYR A 141 15.40 7.36 7.58
C TYR A 141 14.91 8.09 8.83
N ARG A 142 15.11 7.50 10.02
CA ARG A 142 14.79 8.16 11.31
C ARG A 142 15.70 9.35 11.63
N LYS A 143 16.88 9.45 11.00
CA LYS A 143 17.81 10.56 11.20
C LYS A 143 17.46 11.77 10.33
N MET A 144 16.64 11.57 9.31
CA MET A 144 16.18 12.63 8.41
C MET A 144 14.97 13.33 9.01
N ASP A 145 14.85 14.63 8.78
CA ASP A 145 13.61 15.35 8.99
C ASP A 145 12.62 15.12 7.83
N TYR A 146 11.40 15.63 7.99
CA TYR A 146 10.35 15.46 7.00
C TYR A 146 10.72 16.02 5.62
N TYR A 147 11.35 17.19 5.57
CA TYR A 147 11.72 17.83 4.31
C TYR A 147 12.89 17.11 3.64
N GLU A 148 13.82 16.58 4.43
CA GLU A 148 14.90 15.73 3.93
C GLU A 148 14.36 14.47 3.26
N ILE A 149 13.36 13.81 3.85
CA ILE A 149 12.71 12.64 3.24
C ILE A 149 11.97 13.00 1.95
N ILE A 150 11.19 14.09 1.95
CA ILE A 150 10.49 14.56 0.74
C ILE A 150 11.50 14.88 -0.38
N ASN A 151 12.60 15.55 -0.05
CA ASN A 151 13.65 15.87 -1.01
C ASN A 151 14.35 14.62 -1.54
N TYR A 152 14.67 13.66 -0.66
CA TYR A 152 15.25 12.39 -1.04
C TYR A 152 14.37 11.64 -2.06
N ILE A 153 13.07 11.55 -1.81
CA ILE A 153 12.11 10.96 -2.76
C ILE A 153 12.13 11.71 -4.11
N LYS A 154 12.08 13.05 -4.09
CA LYS A 154 12.08 13.87 -5.31
C LYS A 154 13.34 13.73 -6.15
N THR A 155 14.50 13.58 -5.52
CA THR A 155 15.77 13.37 -6.25
C THR A 155 15.86 12.02 -6.97
N ARG A 156 14.93 11.11 -6.66
CA ARG A 156 14.85 9.75 -7.18
C ARG A 156 13.65 9.57 -8.13
N GLU A 157 13.02 10.66 -8.56
CA GLU A 157 11.88 10.60 -9.48
C GLU A 157 12.29 10.18 -10.90
N LEU A 158 11.46 9.34 -11.51
CA LEU A 158 11.59 8.90 -12.89
C LEU A 158 11.05 10.02 -13.81
N TYR A 159 11.95 10.76 -14.44
CA TYR A 159 11.63 11.81 -15.43
C TYR A 159 11.18 11.25 -16.78
#